data_AF-E1NTF3-F1
#
_entry.id   AF-E1NTF3-F1
#
_cell.length_a   1.000
_cell.length_b   1.000
_cell.length_c   1.000
_cell.angle_alpha   90.00
_cell.angle_beta   90.00
_cell.angle_gamma   90.00
#
_symmetry.space_group_name_H-M   'P 1'
#
loop_
_entity.id
_entity.type
_entity.pdbx_description
1 polymer ?
#
loop_
_entity_poly.entity_id
_entity_poly.type
_entity_poly.pdbx_seq_one_letter_code
_entity_poly.pdbx_strand_id
1 'polypeptide(L)' 'MKFFAFRMKNEYNSEVELTSLGGRVARWINPEQLDPKMSSSRNLLVKDREGEPLFLFENAFAERWFKDKYPDVELTSKL' A
#
# COMPACT_ATOMS: atom_id res chain seq x y z
N MET A 1 -16.46 0.03 4.81
CA MET A 1 -16.66 1.22 3.94
C MET A 1 -17.88 2.07 4.31
N LYS A 2 -19.10 1.50 4.40
CA LYS A 2 -20.35 2.28 4.69
C LYS A 2 -20.33 3.12 5.98
N PHE A 3 -19.78 2.58 7.07
CA PHE A 3 -19.72 3.30 8.36
C PHE A 3 -18.79 4.53 8.33
N PHE A 4 -17.71 4.48 7.54
CA PHE A 4 -16.76 5.60 7.44
C PHE A 4 -17.39 6.80 6.75
N ALA A 5 -18.03 6.58 5.59
CA ALA A 5 -18.73 7.64 4.86
C ALA A 5 -19.87 8.25 5.70
N PHE A 6 -20.59 7.42 6.47
CA PHE A 6 -21.64 7.90 7.38
C PHE A 6 -21.08 8.82 8.48
N ARG A 7 -19.94 8.47 9.09
CA ARG A 7 -19.30 9.32 10.10
C ARG A 7 -18.77 10.63 9.50
N MET A 8 -18.11 10.59 8.34
CA MET A 8 -17.61 11.80 7.67
C MET A 8 -18.73 12.79 7.32
N LYS A 9 -19.89 12.28 6.89
CA LYS A 9 -21.05 13.12 6.57
C LYS A 9 -21.71 13.70 7.83
N ASN A 10 -21.88 12.90 8.89
CA ASN A 10 -22.62 13.35 10.08
C ASN A 10 -21.78 14.10 11.10
N GLU A 11 -20.52 13.73 11.29
CA GLU A 11 -19.63 14.38 12.28
C GLU A 11 -18.85 15.55 11.66
N TYR A 12 -18.54 15.51 10.36
CA TYR A 12 -17.64 16.47 9.70
C TYR A 12 -18.24 17.17 8.48
N ASN A 13 -19.55 16.98 8.20
CA ASN A 13 -20.29 17.56 7.07
C ASN A 13 -19.55 17.45 5.71
N SER A 14 -18.78 16.38 5.54
CA SER A 14 -17.89 16.16 4.39
C SER A 14 -18.43 15.05 3.50
N GLU A 15 -18.55 15.30 2.20
CA GLU A 15 -18.88 14.27 1.21
C GLU A 15 -17.64 13.49 0.80
N VAL A 16 -17.75 12.16 0.78
CA VAL A 16 -16.64 11.24 0.52
C VAL A 16 -16.88 10.53 -0.81
N GLU A 17 -16.01 10.77 -1.78
CA GLU A 17 -15.96 9.99 -3.02
C GLU A 17 -15.04 8.77 -2.84
N LEU A 18 -15.58 7.57 -3.05
CA LEU A 18 -14.83 6.33 -2.98
C LEU A 18 -14.53 5.83 -4.38
N THR A 19 -13.29 6.01 -4.82
CA THR A 19 -12.80 5.41 -6.07
C THR A 19 -12.23 4.02 -5.78
N SER A 20 -12.63 3.02 -6.55
CA SER A 20 -12.00 1.70 -6.49
C SER A 20 -10.55 1.83 -6.96
N LEU A 21 -9.60 1.53 -6.08
CA LEU A 21 -8.17 1.56 -6.42
C LEU A 21 -7.72 0.33 -7.23
N GLY A 22 -8.63 -0.59 -7.55
CA GLY A 22 -8.32 -1.86 -8.22
C GLY A 22 -7.74 -2.90 -7.26
N GLY A 23 -7.14 -3.97 -7.82
CA GLY A 23 -6.53 -5.08 -7.08
C GLY A 23 -5.17 -4.74 -6.47
N ARG A 24 -5.02 -3.54 -5.90
CA ARG A 24 -3.75 -3.12 -5.30
C ARG A 24 -3.40 -3.99 -4.09
N VAL A 25 -2.12 -4.30 -3.97
CA VAL A 25 -1.61 -5.17 -2.92
C VAL A 25 -0.61 -4.40 -2.07
N ALA A 26 -0.88 -4.31 -0.76
CA ALA A 26 0.04 -3.70 0.19
C ALA A 26 0.97 -4.75 0.80
N ARG A 27 2.27 -4.45 0.85
CA ARG A 27 3.29 -5.28 1.52
C ARG A 27 4.26 -4.40 2.29
N TRP A 28 4.43 -4.71 3.56
CA TRP A 28 5.43 -4.06 4.41
C TRP A 28 6.80 -4.64 4.12
N ILE A 29 7.82 -3.80 4.26
CA ILE A 29 9.22 -4.15 4.06
C ILE A 29 10.00 -3.78 5.31
N ASN A 30 10.98 -4.59 5.69
CA ASN A 30 11.90 -4.23 6.76
C ASN A 30 12.67 -2.95 6.36
N PRO A 31 12.66 -1.88 7.17
CA PRO A 31 13.41 -0.66 6.90
C PRO A 31 14.89 -0.87 6.58
N GLU A 32 15.52 -1.92 7.13
CA GLU A 32 16.93 -2.25 6.88
C GLU A 32 17.18 -2.76 5.45
N GLN A 33 16.15 -3.36 4.83
CA GLN A 33 16.21 -3.89 3.46
C GLN A 33 15.68 -2.88 2.42
N LEU A 34 15.17 -1.73 2.87
CA LEU A 34 14.56 -0.73 2.00
C LEU A 34 15.63 0.11 1.30
N ASP A 35 15.69 -0.01 -0.03
CA ASP A 35 16.35 0.98 -0.89
C ASP A 35 15.28 1.82 -1.62
N PRO A 36 15.29 3.17 -1.51
CA PRO A 36 14.39 4.05 -2.24
C PRO A 36 14.33 3.79 -3.75
N LYS A 37 15.40 3.27 -4.36
CA LYS A 37 15.48 2.90 -5.79
C LYS A 37 14.66 1.67 -6.16
N MET A 38 14.10 0.95 -5.18
CA MET A 38 13.18 -0.17 -5.39
C MET A 38 11.78 0.29 -5.83
N SER A 39 11.47 1.58 -5.66
CA SER A 39 10.24 2.19 -6.18
C SER A 39 10.27 2.33 -7.71
N SER A 40 9.13 2.09 -8.35
CA SER A 40 8.97 2.07 -9.80
C SER A 40 7.57 2.51 -10.19
N SER A 41 7.27 2.61 -11.49
CA SER A 41 5.92 2.93 -11.96
C SER A 41 4.87 1.89 -11.52
N ARG A 42 5.26 0.67 -11.15
CA ARG A 42 4.36 -0.44 -10.78
C ARG A 42 4.18 -0.63 -9.26
N ASN A 43 4.93 0.12 -8.45
CA ASN A 43 4.86 0.06 -6.99
C ASN A 43 5.17 1.42 -6.34
N LEU A 44 4.30 1.85 -5.44
CA LEU A 44 4.48 3.10 -4.71
C LEU A 44 5.07 2.80 -3.33
N LEU A 45 6.23 3.40 -3.02
CA LEU A 45 6.78 3.40 -1.67
C LEU A 45 6.01 4.43 -0.83
N VAL A 46 5.32 3.96 0.19
CA VAL A 46 4.54 4.80 1.11
C VAL A 46 4.83 4.39 2.55
N LYS A 47 4.27 5.14 3.50
CA LYS A 47 4.31 4.80 4.93
C LYS A 47 2.91 4.54 5.44
N ASP A 48 2.76 3.60 6.36
CA ASP A 48 1.50 3.43 7.09
C ASP A 48 1.33 4.53 8.15
N ARG A 49 0.27 4.40 8.95
CA ARG A 49 -0.07 5.35 10.02
C ARG A 49 0.94 5.37 11.17
N GLU A 50 1.69 4.29 11.35
CA GLU A 50 2.72 4.15 12.38
C GLU A 50 4.09 4.61 11.85
N GLY A 51 4.19 4.92 10.56
CA GLY A 51 5.41 5.36 9.89
C GLY A 51 6.21 4.23 9.24
N GLU A 52 5.70 2.99 9.30
CA GLU A 52 6.37 1.81 8.74
C GLU A 52 6.32 1.85 7.21
N PRO A 53 7.45 1.59 6.52
CA PRO A 53 7.51 1.62 5.07
C PRO A 53 6.80 0.40 4.47
N LEU A 54 6.06 0.64 3.38
CA LEU A 54 5.41 -0.41 2.61
C LEU A 54 5.33 -0.06 1.13
N PHE A 55 5.26 -1.09 0.30
CA PHE A 55 4.97 -0.97 -1.12
C PHE A 55 3.49 -1.22 -1.40
N LEU A 56 2.86 -0.27 -2.12
CA LEU A 56 1.56 -0.44 -2.75
C LEU A 56 1.78 -0.88 -4.20
N PHE A 57 1.60 -2.17 -4.46
CA PHE A 57 1.65 -2.75 -5.79
C PHE A 57 0.34 -2.53 -6.53
N GLU A 58 0.41 -2.28 -7.83
CA GLU A 58 -0.80 -2.14 -8.66
C GLU A 58 -1.63 -3.42 -8.74
N ASN A 59 -0.97 -4.59 -8.66
CA ASN A 59 -1.57 -5.92 -8.72
C ASN A 59 -0.57 -7.00 -8.25
N ALA A 60 -1.03 -8.26 -8.17
CA ALA A 60 -0.20 -9.40 -7.78
C ALA A 60 0.96 -9.71 -8.76
N PHE A 61 0.84 -9.34 -10.04
CA PHE A 61 1.94 -9.51 -11.00
C PHE A 61 3.10 -8.56 -10.67
N ALA A 62 2.80 -7.31 -10.33
CA ALA A 62 3.81 -6.34 -9.89
C ALA A 62 4.52 -6.81 -8.60
N GLU A 63 3.78 -7.39 -7.65
CA GLU A 63 4.37 -8.00 -6.45
C GLU A 63 5.34 -9.14 -6.81
N ARG A 64 4.92 -10.05 -7.69
CA ARG A 64 5.76 -11.19 -8.10
C ARG A 64 7.02 -10.74 -8.82
N TRP A 65 6.89 -9.80 -9.75
CA TRP A 65 8.02 -9.23 -10.48
C TRP A 65 9.02 -8.53 -9.54
N PHE A 66 8.53 -7.91 -8.46
CA PHE A 66 9.39 -7.32 -7.43
C PHE A 66 10.18 -8.40 -6.67
N LYS A 67 9.52 -9.49 -6.27
CA LYS A 67 10.19 -10.62 -5.60
C LYS A 67 11.23 -11.28 -6.49
N ASP A 68 10.95 -11.39 -7.79
CA ASP A 68 11.92 -11.93 -8.76
C ASP A 68 13.16 -11.02 -8.91
N LYS A 69 12.98 -9.70 -8.81
CA LYS A 69 14.07 -8.70 -8.89
C LYS A 69 14.86 -8.58 -7.58
N TYR A 70 14.20 -8.76 -6.45
CA TYR A 70 14.76 -8.60 -5.10
C TYR A 70 14.45 -9.85 -4.26
N PRO A 71 15.10 -11.00 -4.56
CA PRO A 71 14.78 -12.28 -3.92
C PRO A 71 15.08 -12.30 -2.41
N ASP A 72 16.03 -11.47 -1.97
CA ASP A 72 16.45 -11.39 -0.57
C ASP A 72 15.56 -10.45 0.27
N VAL A 73 14.64 -9.71 -0.36
CA VAL A 73 13.77 -8.77 0.34
C VAL A 73 12.54 -9.48 0.88
N GLU A 74 12.33 -9.38 2.19
CA GLU A 74 11.16 -9.96 2.83
C GLU A 74 9.98 -8.98 2.80
N LEU A 75 8.87 -9.44 2.21
CA LEU A 75 7.61 -8.71 2.12
C LEU A 75 6.56 -9.37 3.02
N THR A 76 6.06 -8.62 3.99
CA THR A 76 5.04 -9.12 4.93
C THR A 76 3.66 -8.53 4.62
N SER A 77 2.63 -9.27 5.01
CA SER A 77 1.23 -8.80 4.94
C SER A 77 0.73 -8.63 6.38
N LYS A 78 0.39 -7.40 6.80
CA LYS A 78 -0.43 -7.22 8.02
C LYS A 78 -1.86 -7.63 7.68
N LEU A 79 -2.37 -8.62 8.42
CA LEU A 79 -3.76 -9.10 8.40
C LEU A 79 -4.68 -8.12 9.13
#